data_AF-A0A2W0B4Z6-F1
#
_entry.id   AF-A0A2W0B4Z6-F1
#
_cell.length_a   1.000
_cell.length_b   1.000
_cell.length_c   1.000
_cell.angle_alpha   90.00
_cell.angle_beta   90.00
_cell.angle_gamma   90.00
#
_symmetry.space_group_name_H-M   'P 1'
#
loop_
_entity.id
_entity.type
_entity.pdbx_description
1 polymer ?
#
loop_
_entity_poly.entity_id
_entity_poly.type
_entity_poly.pdbx_seq_one_letter_code
_entity_poly.pdbx_strand_id
1 'polypeptide(L)'
;LNAIEAPAIEQEGRLPNSSERRAHPIAGDDPAAKQLVADLLNQFGFDVVDAGPLAEGRWFQKRTPAYCVPFNAKDLRLALGRVAHPFRK
;
A
#
# COMPACT_ATOMS: atom_id res chain seq x y z
N LEU A 1 0.42 -9.46 4.70
CA LEU A 1 0.25 -8.03 4.36
C LEU A 1 -0.26 -7.30 5.59
N ASN A 2 0.30 -6.14 5.94
CA ASN A 2 -0.14 -5.38 7.13
C ASN A 2 -1.31 -4.41 6.84
N ALA A 3 -1.77 -4.33 5.58
CA ALA A 3 -2.72 -3.33 5.11
C ALA A 3 -4.09 -3.90 4.70
N ILE A 4 -4.35 -5.18 4.96
CA ILE A 4 -5.58 -5.87 4.60
C ILE A 4 -5.93 -6.92 5.65
N GLU A 5 -7.21 -7.07 5.96
CA GLU A 5 -7.69 -8.18 6.77
C GLU A 5 -7.72 -9.47 5.95
N ALA A 6 -7.43 -10.62 6.57
CA ALA A 6 -7.27 -11.88 5.84
C ALA A 6 -8.46 -12.24 4.92
N PRO A 7 -9.74 -12.09 5.33
CA PRO A 7 -10.88 -12.40 4.47
C PRO A 7 -10.98 -11.51 3.22
N ALA A 8 -10.51 -10.27 3.31
CA ALA A 8 -10.58 -9.30 2.20
C ALA A 8 -9.64 -9.65 1.05
N ILE A 9 -8.58 -10.43 1.29
CA ILE A 9 -7.64 -10.87 0.25
C ILE A 9 -8.36 -11.67 -0.84
N GLU A 10 -9.31 -12.52 -0.45
CA GLU A 10 -10.04 -13.40 -1.38
C GLU A 10 -11.24 -12.68 -2.04
N GLN A 11 -11.80 -11.67 -1.39
CA GLN A 11 -13.10 -11.10 -1.75
C GLN A 11 -13.01 -9.74 -2.44
N GLU A 12 -11.94 -8.98 -2.19
CA GLU A 12 -11.85 -7.57 -2.59
C GLU A 12 -10.92 -7.32 -3.77
N GLY A 13 -10.31 -8.36 -4.33
CA GLY A 13 -9.60 -8.25 -5.60
C GLY A 13 -10.53 -7.74 -6.71
N ARG A 14 -10.03 -6.81 -7.54
CA ARG A 14 -10.78 -6.25 -8.67
C ARG A 14 -9.94 -6.28 -9.95
N LEU A 15 -10.60 -6.40 -11.10
CA LEU A 15 -9.93 -6.32 -12.41
C LEU A 15 -9.21 -4.97 -12.60
N PRO A 16 -8.14 -4.93 -13.41
CA PRO A 16 -7.48 -3.68 -13.77
C PRO A 16 -8.48 -2.64 -14.29
N ASN A 17 -8.27 -1.37 -13.95
CA ASN A 17 -9.13 -0.22 -14.30
C ASN A 17 -10.49 -0.14 -13.60
N SER A 18 -10.80 -1.02 -12.64
CA SER A 18 -11.94 -0.79 -11.75
C SER A 18 -11.67 0.43 -10.86
N SER A 19 -12.63 1.35 -10.78
CA SER A 19 -12.57 2.50 -9.88
C SER A 19 -12.60 2.12 -8.40
N GLU A 20 -12.95 0.87 -8.09
CA GLU A 20 -13.01 0.32 -6.73
C GLU A 20 -11.72 -0.40 -6.32
N ARG A 21 -10.67 -0.36 -7.13
CA ARG A 21 -9.39 -0.98 -6.79
C ARG A 21 -8.77 -0.35 -5.55
N ARG A 22 -8.57 -1.19 -4.54
CA ARG A 22 -7.80 -0.84 -3.34
C ARG A 22 -6.31 -0.88 -3.64
N ALA A 23 -5.55 -0.10 -2.87
CA ALA A 23 -4.11 -0.05 -2.96
C ALA A 23 -3.43 -0.55 -1.69
N HIS A 24 -2.25 -1.16 -1.86
CA HIS A 24 -1.38 -1.57 -0.76
C HIS A 24 -0.04 -0.84 -0.79
N PRO A 25 0.46 -0.38 0.37
CA PRO A 25 1.80 0.19 0.47
C PRO A 25 2.85 -0.91 0.46
N ILE A 26 3.96 -0.68 -0.24
CA ILE A 26 5.18 -1.49 -0.15
C ILE A 26 6.37 -0.59 0.20
N ALA A 27 7.37 -1.15 0.86
CA ALA A 27 8.64 -0.48 1.16
C ALA A 27 9.76 -1.53 1.12
N GLY A 28 10.93 -1.16 0.60
CA GLY A 28 12.04 -2.11 0.43
C GLY A 28 13.25 -1.48 -0.25
N ASP A 29 14.43 -2.00 0.08
CA ASP A 29 15.72 -1.49 -0.42
C ASP A 29 16.16 -2.17 -1.72
N ASP A 30 15.53 -3.30 -2.09
CA ASP A 30 15.75 -4.02 -3.35
C ASP A 30 14.66 -3.65 -4.37
N PRO A 31 14.98 -2.93 -5.45
CA PRO A 31 14.02 -2.56 -6.49
C PRO A 31 13.40 -3.76 -7.22
N ALA A 32 14.16 -4.84 -7.44
CA ALA A 32 13.66 -6.02 -8.14
C ALA A 32 12.65 -6.78 -7.27
N ALA A 33 12.93 -6.89 -5.96
CA ALA A 33 11.98 -7.46 -5.01
C ALA A 33 10.69 -6.62 -4.94
N LYS A 34 10.80 -5.29 -4.92
CA LYS A 34 9.61 -4.40 -4.94
C LYS A 34 8.78 -4.59 -6.21
N GLN A 35 9.42 -4.71 -7.37
CA GLN A 35 8.71 -4.94 -8.63
C GLN A 35 7.96 -6.28 -8.61
N LEU A 36 8.61 -7.36 -8.18
CA LEU A 36 7.98 -8.69 -8.07
C LEU A 36 6.73 -8.66 -7.17
N VAL A 37 6.82 -8.01 -6.00
CA VAL A 37 5.69 -7.86 -5.09
C VAL A 37 4.59 -7.00 -5.72
N ALA A 38 4.96 -5.93 -6.44
CA ALA A 38 3.99 -5.07 -7.10
C ALA A 38 3.19 -5.82 -8.17
N ASP A 39 3.88 -6.64 -8.98
CA ASP A 39 3.26 -7.47 -10.02
C ASP A 39 2.34 -8.54 -9.43
N LEU A 40 2.73 -9.15 -8.29
CA LEU A 40 1.90 -10.11 -7.58
C LEU A 40 0.61 -9.46 -7.06
N LEU A 41 0.70 -8.29 -6.43
CA LEU A 41 -0.46 -7.57 -5.91
C LEU A 41 -1.41 -7.15 -7.03
N ASN A 42 -0.86 -6.72 -8.18
CA ASN A 42 -1.66 -6.37 -9.35
C ASN A 42 -2.44 -7.57 -9.89
N GLN A 43 -1.81 -8.75 -9.95
CA GLN A 43 -2.46 -10.01 -10.33
C GLN A 43 -3.61 -10.39 -9.36
N PHE A 44 -3.45 -10.12 -8.07
CA PHE A 44 -4.49 -10.34 -7.06
C PHE A 44 -5.59 -9.29 -7.06
N GLY A 45 -5.49 -8.27 -7.91
CA GLY A 45 -6.57 -7.29 -8.05
C GLY A 45 -6.36 -6.01 -7.26
N PHE A 46 -5.13 -5.74 -6.80
CA PHE A 46 -4.80 -4.58 -5.97
C PHE A 46 -3.80 -3.64 -6.66
N ASP A 47 -3.99 -2.35 -6.47
CA ASP A 47 -3.00 -1.35 -6.84
C ASP A 47 -1.88 -1.29 -5.79
N VAL A 48 -0.78 -0.65 -6.16
CA VAL A 48 0.42 -0.59 -5.33
C VAL A 48 0.90 0.85 -5.21
N VAL A 49 1.30 1.22 -3.99
CA VAL A 49 1.99 2.48 -3.72
C VAL A 49 3.34 2.15 -3.10
N ASP A 50 4.41 2.41 -3.85
CA ASP A 50 5.78 2.32 -3.33
C ASP A 50 6.04 3.51 -2.40
N ALA A 51 6.28 3.20 -1.12
CA ALA A 51 6.58 4.17 -0.07
C ALA A 51 8.09 4.46 0.07
N GLY A 52 8.95 3.78 -0.70
CA GLY A 52 10.40 4.02 -0.72
C GLY A 52 11.23 2.93 -0.02
N PRO A 53 12.34 3.31 0.66
CA PRO A 53 13.22 2.38 1.37
C PRO A 53 12.51 1.61 2.47
N LEU A 54 13.08 0.47 2.90
CA LEU A 54 12.48 -0.40 3.92
C LEU A 54 12.13 0.34 5.22
N ALA A 55 12.92 1.34 5.59
CA ALA A 55 12.70 2.18 6.78
C ALA A 55 11.34 2.91 6.78
N GLU A 56 10.79 3.23 5.61
CA GLU A 56 9.48 3.88 5.46
C GLU A 56 8.31 2.93 5.80
N GLY A 57 8.58 1.63 5.92
CA GLY A 57 7.61 0.62 6.35
C GLY A 57 6.89 0.96 7.65
N ARG A 58 7.54 1.73 8.54
CA ARG A 58 6.99 2.19 9.82
C ARG A 58 5.71 3.02 9.71
N TRP A 59 5.39 3.59 8.55
CA TRP A 59 4.23 4.47 8.36
C TRP A 59 2.92 3.77 8.02
N PHE A 60 2.96 2.46 7.78
CA PHE A 60 1.79 1.62 7.53
C PHE A 60 1.79 0.36 8.41
N GLN A 61 2.40 0.47 9.59
CA GLN A 61 2.34 -0.53 10.66
C GLN A 61 1.20 -0.23 11.64
N LYS A 62 0.92 -1.16 12.56
CA LYS A 62 -0.10 -0.99 13.61
C LYS A 62 0.07 0.36 14.31
N ARG A 63 -1.05 1.03 14.61
CA ARG A 63 -1.12 2.39 15.20
C ARG A 63 -0.70 3.53 14.25
N THR A 64 -0.80 3.32 12.94
CA THR A 64 -0.64 4.38 11.93
C THR A 64 -1.94 4.61 11.16
N PRO A 65 -2.15 5.79 10.55
CA PRO A 65 -3.36 6.09 9.77
C PRO A 65 -3.59 5.19 8.54
N ALA A 66 -2.55 4.51 8.04
CA ALA A 66 -2.64 3.64 6.87
C ALA A 66 -2.87 2.15 7.22
N TYR A 67 -2.92 1.79 8.50
CA TYR A 67 -3.05 0.40 8.93
C TYR A 67 -4.48 -0.13 8.74
N CYS A 68 -4.62 -1.19 7.92
CA CYS A 68 -5.89 -1.86 7.60
C CYS A 68 -7.00 -0.94 7.03
N VAL A 69 -6.66 0.20 6.43
CA VAL A 69 -7.66 1.10 5.82
C VAL A 69 -7.81 0.79 4.32
N PRO A 70 -9.04 0.66 3.80
CA PRO A 70 -9.29 0.32 2.40
C PRO A 70 -9.14 1.54 1.45
N PHE A 71 -7.93 2.09 1.38
CA PHE A 71 -7.64 3.20 0.47
C PHE A 71 -7.53 2.75 -0.99
N ASN A 72 -7.95 3.62 -1.92
CA ASN A 72 -7.45 3.58 -3.29
C ASN A 72 -6.03 4.18 -3.37
N ALA A 73 -5.39 4.09 -4.54
CA ALA A 73 -4.01 4.53 -4.71
C ALA A 73 -3.79 6.05 -4.49
N LYS A 74 -4.80 6.88 -4.72
CA LYS A 74 -4.72 8.33 -4.50
C LYS A 74 -4.76 8.65 -3.02
N ASP A 75 -5.75 8.10 -2.31
CA ASP A 75 -5.94 8.35 -0.89
C ASP A 75 -4.81 7.76 -0.06
N LEU A 76 -4.25 6.61 -0.46
CA LEU A 76 -3.09 6.01 0.17
C LEU A 76 -1.84 6.91 0.04
N ARG A 77 -1.58 7.49 -1.13
CA ARG A 77 -0.48 8.45 -1.30
C ARG A 77 -0.65 9.68 -0.42
N LEU A 78 -1.87 10.20 -0.31
CA LEU A 78 -2.17 11.32 0.58
C LEU A 78 -1.96 10.96 2.05
N ALA A 79 -2.38 9.77 2.47
CA ALA A 79 -2.17 9.27 3.83
C ALA A 79 -0.67 9.15 4.14
N LEU A 80 0.11 8.52 3.27
CA LEU A 80 1.56 8.35 3.46
C LEU A 80 2.31 9.69 3.39
N GLY A 81 1.94 10.60 2.50
CA GLY A 81 2.56 11.93 2.40
C GLY A 81 2.35 12.80 3.65
N ARG A 82 1.18 12.69 4.30
CA ARG A 82 0.92 13.34 5.60
C ARG A 82 1.81 12.78 6.72
N VAL A 83 2.16 11.51 6.64
CA VAL A 83 2.89 10.81 7.70
C VAL A 83 4.42 10.91 7.48
N ALA A 84 4.90 10.89 6.24
CA ALA A 84 6.31 11.10 5.90
C ALA A 84 6.77 12.56 6.07
N HIS A 85 5.85 13.50 6.33
CA HIS A 85 6.15 14.93 6.49
C HIS A 85 5.64 15.55 7.82
N PRO A 86 5.85 14.97 9.02
CA PRO A 86 5.41 15.62 10.26
C PRO A 86 6.33 16.80 10.68
N PHE A 87 7.49 16.98 10.03
CA PHE A 87 8.57 17.88 10.48
C PHE A 87 9.27 18.69 9.38
N ARG A 88 8.61 19.02 8.26
CA ARG A 88 9.14 20.11 7.42
C ARG A 88 8.80 21.44 8.12
N LYS A 89 9.85 22.10 8.64
CA LYS A 89 9.77 23.50 9.12
C LYS A 89 9.29 24.42 8.00
#